data_AF-A0A7C3RKC5-F1
#
_entry.id   AF-A0A7C3RKC5-F1
#
_cell.length_a   1.000
_cell.length_b   1.000
_cell.length_c   1.000
_cell.angle_alpha   90.00
_cell.angle_beta   90.00
_cell.angle_gamma   90.00
#
_symmetry.space_group_name_H-M   'P 1'
#
loop_
_entity.id
_entity.type
_entity.pdbx_description
1 polymer ?
#
loop_
_entity_poly.entity_id
_entity_poly.type
_entity_poly.pdbx_seq_one_letter_code
_entity_poly.pdbx_strand_id
1 'polypeptide(L)'
;PVYTEFKDYDSAVKEGAIAIFEEKYGETVRVLKVGDISKELCGGTHVRRTGEIGSFRIISEGSISAGVRRIEAITGLAVVDYWRNESRILENLTEELKVNKDDLIKEISNLKNLLKEREKELGRIKRMSFRSKVKDWIENAEVVNGIKIVARRIEDDIEKEIIRELSDMIRDGIGKGVILLGSRQKGRVYLLASVTPEITEKIHAGSLLKEVAKIVGGGGGGRADFAEAGGSKPELLDLALEKGLELIKVKLQ
;
A
#
# COMPACT_ATOMS: atom_id res chain seq x y z
N PRO A 1 -33.42 16.23 -34.23
CA PRO A 1 -33.50 15.39 -35.45
C PRO A 1 -32.10 15.23 -36.03
N VAL A 2 -31.84 14.17 -36.82
CA VAL A 2 -30.53 13.93 -37.43
C VAL A 2 -30.72 13.79 -38.94
N TYR A 3 -29.99 14.61 -39.70
CA TYR A 3 -30.09 14.68 -41.15
C TYR A 3 -28.73 14.52 -41.79
N THR A 4 -28.69 13.93 -42.98
CA THR A 4 -27.47 13.85 -43.78
C THR A 4 -27.70 14.28 -45.21
N GLU A 5 -26.75 15.02 -45.76
CA GLU A 5 -26.75 15.46 -47.15
C GLU A 5 -25.35 15.31 -47.74
N PHE A 6 -25.26 15.16 -49.07
CA PHE A 6 -23.99 15.17 -49.80
C PHE A 6 -23.74 16.56 -50.38
N LYS A 7 -22.52 17.07 -50.22
CA LYS A 7 -22.10 18.40 -50.68
C LYS A 7 -20.66 18.37 -51.18
N ASP A 8 -20.29 19.39 -51.94
CA ASP A 8 -18.89 19.68 -52.19
C ASP A 8 -18.18 20.08 -50.88
N TYR A 9 -16.90 19.71 -50.77
CA TYR A 9 -16.10 19.97 -49.56
C TYR A 9 -16.08 21.45 -49.16
N ASP A 10 -15.80 22.34 -50.12
CA ASP A 10 -15.64 23.77 -49.85
C ASP A 10 -16.94 24.41 -49.35
N SER A 11 -18.10 24.07 -49.93
CA SER A 11 -19.39 24.56 -49.46
C SER A 11 -19.71 24.04 -48.05
N ALA A 12 -19.40 22.77 -47.76
CA ALA A 12 -19.65 22.21 -46.43
C ALA A 12 -18.84 22.93 -45.34
N VAL A 13 -17.56 23.21 -45.60
CA VAL A 13 -16.69 23.94 -44.66
C VAL A 13 -17.13 25.40 -44.52
N LYS A 14 -17.50 26.08 -45.61
CA LYS A 14 -18.06 27.45 -45.57
C LYS A 14 -19.34 27.54 -44.74
N GLU A 15 -20.13 26.48 -44.70
CA GLU A 15 -21.33 26.37 -43.87
C GLU A 15 -21.04 26.05 -42.39
N GLY A 16 -19.77 25.98 -41.98
CA GLY A 16 -19.36 25.71 -40.61
C GLY A 16 -19.40 24.23 -40.22
N ALA A 17 -19.34 23.30 -41.19
CA ALA A 17 -19.18 21.89 -40.87
C ALA A 17 -17.78 21.63 -40.31
N ILE A 18 -17.71 20.97 -39.15
CA ILE A 18 -16.43 20.60 -38.53
C ILE A 18 -15.85 19.41 -39.30
N ALA A 19 -14.62 19.58 -39.76
CA ALA A 19 -13.81 18.56 -40.43
C ALA A 19 -12.71 18.10 -39.46
N ILE A 20 -12.95 16.99 -38.75
CA ILE A 20 -12.07 16.53 -37.66
C ILE A 20 -10.75 15.92 -38.20
N PHE A 21 -10.70 15.50 -39.47
CA PHE A 21 -9.54 14.84 -40.07
C PHE A 21 -8.97 15.65 -41.23
N GLU A 22 -7.83 16.30 -41.03
CA GLU A 22 -7.29 17.31 -41.96
C GLU A 22 -6.88 16.77 -43.36
N GLU A 23 -6.73 15.45 -43.56
CA GLU A 23 -6.08 14.91 -44.77
C GLU A 23 -6.90 13.88 -45.60
N LYS A 24 -8.20 13.67 -45.34
CA LYS A 24 -8.92 12.49 -45.91
C LYS A 24 -10.26 12.74 -46.60
N TYR A 25 -10.59 13.97 -46.96
CA TYR A 25 -11.88 14.26 -47.61
C TYR A 25 -11.72 14.40 -49.13
N GLY A 26 -12.60 13.72 -49.90
CA GLY A 26 -12.69 13.88 -51.35
C GLY A 26 -13.56 15.07 -51.75
N GLU A 27 -13.73 15.29 -53.06
CA GLU A 27 -14.50 16.43 -53.59
C GLU A 27 -15.94 16.46 -53.10
N THR A 28 -16.58 15.29 -52.94
CA THR A 28 -17.93 15.14 -52.37
C THR A 28 -17.84 14.54 -50.96
N VAL A 29 -18.47 15.21 -50.00
CA VAL A 29 -18.51 14.80 -48.58
C VAL A 29 -19.94 14.63 -48.09
N ARG A 30 -20.11 13.76 -47.08
CA ARG A 30 -21.38 13.60 -46.37
C ARG A 30 -21.40 14.47 -45.11
N VAL A 31 -22.28 15.45 -45.10
CA VAL A 31 -22.51 16.35 -43.98
C VAL A 31 -23.59 15.75 -43.08
N LEU A 32 -23.25 15.51 -41.82
CA LEU A 32 -24.16 15.13 -40.75
C LEU A 32 -24.59 16.39 -39.99
N LYS A 33 -25.89 16.60 -39.82
CA LYS A 33 -26.47 17.65 -38.99
C LYS A 33 -27.28 17.05 -37.86
N VAL A 34 -26.96 17.43 -36.63
CA VAL A 34 -27.67 17.04 -35.41
C VAL A 34 -28.38 18.26 -34.84
N GLY A 35 -29.65 18.44 -35.25
CA GLY A 35 -30.40 19.67 -34.98
C GLY A 35 -29.64 20.91 -35.44
N ASP A 36 -29.72 21.98 -34.65
CA ASP A 36 -28.99 23.23 -34.89
C ASP A 36 -27.68 23.32 -34.07
N ILE A 37 -27.28 22.22 -33.42
CA ILE A 37 -26.20 22.20 -32.42
C ILE A 37 -24.87 21.73 -33.01
N SER A 38 -24.90 20.70 -33.85
CA SER A 38 -23.69 20.15 -34.47
C SER A 38 -23.88 19.90 -35.96
N LYS A 39 -22.82 20.24 -36.71
CA LYS A 39 -22.67 19.99 -38.14
C LYS A 39 -21.26 19.49 -38.39
N GLU A 40 -21.14 18.25 -38.87
CA GLU A 40 -19.86 17.54 -38.95
C GLU A 40 -19.76 16.73 -40.25
N LEU A 41 -18.54 16.53 -40.76
CA LEU A 41 -18.29 15.61 -41.86
C LEU A 41 -18.15 14.18 -41.33
N CYS A 42 -19.14 13.32 -41.58
CA CYS A 42 -19.15 11.95 -41.07
C CYS A 42 -19.73 10.92 -42.05
N GLY A 43 -18.94 9.87 -42.34
CA GLY A 43 -19.34 8.72 -43.15
C GLY A 43 -20.01 7.58 -42.38
N GLY A 44 -20.11 7.67 -41.05
CA GLY A 44 -20.64 6.62 -40.19
C GLY A 44 -22.16 6.43 -40.26
N THR A 45 -22.65 5.37 -39.64
CA THR A 45 -24.09 5.16 -39.44
C THR A 45 -24.60 6.06 -38.32
N HIS A 46 -25.82 6.56 -38.48
CA HIS A 46 -26.44 7.44 -37.49
C HIS A 46 -27.92 7.11 -37.32
N VAL A 47 -28.42 7.43 -36.13
CA VAL A 47 -29.85 7.43 -35.80
C VAL A 47 -30.62 8.48 -36.61
N ARG A 48 -31.96 8.38 -36.68
CA ARG A 48 -32.81 9.37 -37.35
C ARG A 48 -33.11 10.58 -36.46
N ARG A 49 -33.05 10.40 -35.14
CA ARG A 49 -33.22 11.44 -34.12
C ARG A 49 -32.43 11.05 -32.87
N THR A 50 -31.92 12.05 -32.17
CA THR A 50 -31.06 11.86 -30.98
C THR A 50 -31.74 11.04 -29.87
N GLY A 51 -33.06 11.10 -29.73
CA GLY A 51 -33.80 10.28 -28.76
C GLY A 51 -33.69 8.77 -28.98
N GLU A 52 -33.32 8.30 -30.18
CA GLU A 52 -33.08 6.87 -30.44
C GLU A 52 -31.78 6.36 -29.80
N ILE A 53 -30.85 7.25 -29.42
CA ILE A 53 -29.63 6.90 -28.68
C ILE A 53 -29.98 6.51 -27.23
N GLY A 54 -31.07 7.07 -26.68
CA GLY A 54 -31.50 6.85 -25.31
C GLY A 54 -30.59 7.55 -24.29
N SER A 55 -30.35 6.88 -23.16
CA SER A 55 -29.49 7.39 -22.10
C SER A 55 -28.05 7.59 -22.58
N PHE A 56 -27.37 8.59 -22.05
CA PHE A 56 -25.94 8.85 -22.25
C PHE A 56 -25.29 9.00 -20.88
N ARG A 57 -24.16 8.31 -20.66
CA ARG A 57 -23.41 8.39 -19.41
C ARG A 57 -21.92 8.46 -19.68
N ILE A 58 -21.27 9.46 -19.10
CA ILE A 58 -19.81 9.50 -18.97
C ILE A 58 -19.42 8.53 -17.86
N ILE A 59 -18.53 7.59 -18.18
CA ILE A 59 -18.02 6.59 -17.23
C ILE A 59 -16.66 6.98 -16.67
N SER A 60 -15.87 7.74 -17.43
CA SER A 60 -14.56 8.22 -16.98
C SER A 60 -14.15 9.48 -17.73
N GLU A 61 -13.31 10.28 -17.08
CA GLU A 61 -12.60 11.39 -17.69
C GLU A 61 -11.15 11.38 -17.21
N GLY A 62 -10.20 11.51 -18.13
CA GLY A 62 -8.77 11.46 -17.82
C GLY A 62 -7.93 12.43 -18.66
N SER A 63 -6.82 12.89 -18.11
CA SER A 63 -5.82 13.68 -18.86
C SER A 63 -4.94 12.75 -19.69
N ILE A 64 -4.72 13.07 -20.97
CA ILE A 64 -3.77 12.35 -21.83
C ILE A 64 -2.46 13.15 -21.94
N SER A 65 -2.54 14.46 -22.11
CA SER A 65 -1.41 15.39 -22.22
C SER A 65 -1.86 16.80 -21.85
N ALA A 66 -0.92 17.76 -21.81
CA ALA A 66 -1.24 19.15 -21.49
C ALA A 66 -2.31 19.70 -22.44
N GLY A 67 -3.47 20.07 -21.88
CA GLY A 67 -4.60 20.61 -22.64
C GLY A 67 -5.50 19.57 -23.32
N VAL A 68 -5.21 18.26 -23.23
CA VAL A 68 -5.99 17.20 -23.88
C VAL A 68 -6.62 16.25 -22.87
N ARG A 69 -7.95 16.10 -22.94
CA ARG A 69 -8.74 15.23 -22.06
C ARG A 69 -9.44 14.13 -22.87
N ARG A 70 -9.50 12.93 -22.29
CA ARG A 70 -10.29 11.80 -22.80
C ARG A 70 -11.56 11.68 -21.97
N ILE A 71 -12.69 11.58 -22.65
CA ILE A 71 -13.97 11.21 -22.06
C ILE A 71 -14.32 9.83 -22.58
N GLU A 72 -14.64 8.90 -21.69
CA GLU A 72 -15.22 7.62 -22.04
C GLU A 72 -16.71 7.66 -21.67
N ALA A 73 -17.56 7.26 -22.61
CA ALA A 73 -19.00 7.30 -22.43
C ALA A 73 -19.68 6.09 -23.07
N ILE A 74 -20.83 5.73 -22.53
CA ILE A 74 -21.71 4.67 -23.03
C ILE A 74 -23.11 5.23 -23.26
N THR A 75 -23.88 4.59 -24.14
CA THR A 75 -25.23 5.00 -24.50
C THR A 75 -26.22 3.85 -24.58
N GLY A 76 -27.52 4.18 -24.57
CA GLY A 76 -28.60 3.22 -24.79
C GLY A 76 -28.67 2.16 -23.69
N LEU A 77 -28.94 0.91 -24.09
CA LEU A 77 -29.11 -0.20 -23.15
C LEU A 77 -27.86 -0.50 -22.33
N ALA A 78 -26.66 -0.21 -22.85
CA ALA A 78 -25.42 -0.37 -22.10
C ALA A 78 -25.42 0.48 -20.81
N VAL A 79 -26.04 1.67 -20.83
CA VAL A 79 -26.19 2.52 -19.63
C VAL A 79 -27.12 1.87 -18.61
N VAL A 80 -28.21 1.25 -19.08
CA VAL A 80 -29.19 0.58 -18.21
C VAL A 80 -28.54 -0.63 -17.52
N ASP A 81 -27.80 -1.45 -18.26
CA ASP A 81 -27.10 -2.60 -17.70
C ASP A 81 -25.99 -2.16 -16.73
N TYR A 82 -25.31 -1.07 -17.04
CA TYR A 82 -24.33 -0.45 -16.16
C TYR A 82 -24.95 -0.03 -14.81
N TRP A 83 -26.10 0.68 -14.81
CA TRP A 83 -26.79 1.08 -13.58
C TRP A 83 -27.40 -0.09 -12.80
N ARG A 84 -27.86 -1.13 -13.49
CA ARG A 84 -28.31 -2.37 -12.82
C ARG A 84 -27.15 -3.03 -12.08
N ASN A 85 -25.97 -3.07 -12.69
CA ASN A 85 -24.79 -3.59 -12.03
C ASN A 85 -24.36 -2.74 -10.82
N GLU A 86 -24.35 -1.40 -10.94
CA GLU A 86 -24.08 -0.51 -9.81
C GLU A 86 -25.10 -0.71 -8.67
N SER A 87 -26.40 -0.81 -9.00
CA SER A 87 -27.46 -1.06 -8.01
C SER A 87 -27.25 -2.39 -7.28
N ARG A 88 -26.90 -3.45 -8.00
CA ARG A 88 -26.62 -4.78 -7.42
C ARG A 88 -25.40 -4.75 -6.49
N ILE A 89 -24.34 -4.02 -6.85
CA ILE A 89 -23.17 -3.84 -5.99
C ILE A 89 -23.57 -3.14 -4.69
N LEU A 90 -24.38 -2.08 -4.78
CA LEU A 90 -24.87 -1.36 -3.61
C LEU A 90 -25.76 -2.24 -2.72
N GLU A 91 -26.64 -3.06 -3.30
CA GLU A 91 -27.48 -4.01 -2.57
C GLU A 91 -26.64 -5.05 -1.82
N ASN A 92 -25.66 -5.66 -2.50
CA ASN A 92 -24.74 -6.60 -1.87
C ASN A 92 -23.99 -5.96 -0.69
N LEU A 93 -23.55 -4.70 -0.83
CA LEU A 93 -22.87 -3.97 0.26
C LEU A 93 -23.80 -3.73 1.45
N THR A 94 -25.05 -3.34 1.21
CA THR A 94 -26.04 -3.15 2.28
C THR A 94 -26.38 -4.44 2.99
N GLU A 95 -26.46 -5.57 2.27
CA GLU A 95 -26.71 -6.89 2.86
C GLU A 95 -25.54 -7.38 3.70
N GLU A 96 -24.31 -7.28 3.18
CA GLU A 96 -23.10 -7.72 3.88
C GLU A 96 -22.87 -6.93 5.16
N LEU A 97 -23.07 -5.60 5.10
CA LEU A 97 -22.91 -4.71 6.26
C LEU A 97 -24.17 -4.64 7.13
N LYS A 98 -25.29 -5.22 6.69
CA LYS A 98 -26.60 -5.19 7.37
C LYS A 98 -27.07 -3.77 7.73
N VAL A 99 -26.90 -2.83 6.79
CA VAL A 99 -27.31 -1.43 6.94
C VAL A 99 -28.05 -0.94 5.70
N ASN A 100 -28.82 0.14 5.84
CA ASN A 100 -29.46 0.79 4.70
C ASN A 100 -28.45 1.61 3.88
N LYS A 101 -28.82 1.96 2.64
CA LYS A 101 -27.97 2.72 1.71
C LYS A 101 -27.47 4.04 2.31
N ASP A 102 -28.32 4.75 3.05
CA ASP A 102 -28.00 6.03 3.67
C ASP A 102 -26.94 5.91 4.79
N ASP A 103 -26.88 4.74 5.44
CA ASP A 103 -25.97 4.46 6.55
C ASP A 103 -24.65 3.81 6.11
N LEU A 104 -24.52 3.38 4.84
CA LEU A 104 -23.34 2.67 4.33
C LEU A 104 -22.01 3.38 4.64
N ILE A 105 -21.93 4.68 4.34
CA ILE A 105 -20.71 5.46 4.55
C ILE A 105 -20.37 5.57 6.04
N LYS A 106 -21.39 5.76 6.88
CA LYS A 106 -21.23 5.83 8.32
C LYS A 106 -20.75 4.50 8.89
N GLU A 107 -21.33 3.39 8.44
CA GLU A 107 -20.94 2.05 8.89
C GLU A 107 -19.50 1.70 8.47
N ILE A 108 -19.12 2.00 7.23
CA ILE A 108 -17.74 1.84 6.76
C ILE A 108 -16.77 2.67 7.63
N SER A 109 -17.15 3.89 8.01
CA SER A 109 -16.34 4.73 8.90
C SER A 109 -16.22 4.13 10.30
N ASN A 110 -17.32 3.64 10.86
CA ASN A 110 -17.34 2.96 12.16
C ASN A 110 -16.44 1.73 12.16
N LEU A 111 -16.52 0.88 11.14
CA LEU A 111 -15.68 -0.30 11.00
C LEU A 111 -14.19 0.05 10.90
N LYS A 112 -13.84 1.10 10.16
CA LYS A 112 -12.44 1.60 10.11
C LYS A 112 -11.95 2.08 11.47
N ASN A 113 -12.79 2.80 12.21
CA ASN A 113 -12.44 3.29 13.55
C ASN A 113 -12.30 2.14 14.55
N LEU A 114 -13.22 1.18 14.52
CA LEU A 114 -13.18 -0.02 15.35
C LEU A 114 -11.92 -0.85 15.06
N LEU A 115 -11.56 -1.03 13.78
CA LEU A 115 -10.33 -1.72 13.40
C LEU A 115 -9.10 -1.04 14.02
N LYS A 116 -9.01 0.29 13.89
CA LYS A 116 -7.91 1.08 14.46
C LYS A 116 -7.87 1.00 16.00
N GLU A 117 -9.03 0.96 16.66
CA GLU A 117 -9.11 0.81 18.11
C GLU A 117 -8.64 -0.58 18.55
N ARG A 118 -9.09 -1.64 17.86
CA ARG A 118 -8.68 -3.02 18.13
C ARG A 118 -7.20 -3.24 17.89
N GLU A 119 -6.63 -2.65 16.84
CA GLU A 119 -5.17 -2.68 16.61
C GLU A 119 -4.39 -2.04 17.77
N LYS A 120 -4.87 -0.90 18.31
CA LYS A 120 -4.26 -0.26 19.49
C LYS A 120 -4.38 -1.13 20.74
N GLU A 121 -5.54 -1.74 20.96
CA GLU A 121 -5.79 -2.63 22.10
C GLU A 121 -4.89 -3.87 22.02
N LEU A 122 -4.77 -4.50 20.85
CA LEU A 122 -3.86 -5.61 20.59
C LEU A 122 -2.41 -5.23 20.90
N GLY A 123 -1.96 -4.06 20.44
CA GLY A 123 -0.63 -3.55 20.77
C GLY A 123 -0.41 -3.36 22.27
N ARG A 124 -1.43 -2.88 23.01
CA ARG A 124 -1.38 -2.73 24.48
C ARG A 124 -1.26 -4.08 25.18
N ILE A 125 -2.07 -5.07 24.77
CA ILE A 125 -2.05 -6.43 25.35
C ILE A 125 -0.70 -7.10 25.09
N LYS A 126 -0.19 -7.02 23.85
CA LYS A 126 1.16 -7.51 23.49
C LYS A 126 2.23 -6.87 24.39
N ARG A 127 2.25 -5.55 24.54
CA ARG A 127 3.19 -4.88 25.46
C ARG A 127 3.09 -5.40 26.89
N MET A 128 1.87 -5.59 27.41
CA MET A 128 1.67 -6.11 28.77
C MET A 128 2.20 -7.53 28.93
N SER A 129 1.99 -8.41 27.95
CA SER A 129 2.49 -9.79 28.00
C SER A 129 4.02 -9.87 28.01
N PHE A 130 4.68 -8.93 27.32
CA PHE A 130 6.13 -8.88 27.32
C PHE A 130 6.75 -8.33 28.60
N ARG A 131 6.04 -7.53 29.40
CA ARG A 131 6.63 -6.95 30.64
C ARG A 131 7.16 -8.01 31.60
N SER A 132 6.45 -9.12 31.78
CA SER A 132 6.93 -10.20 32.65
C SER A 132 8.12 -10.93 32.02
N LYS A 133 8.08 -11.13 30.69
CA LYS A 133 9.18 -11.76 29.93
C LYS A 133 10.45 -10.93 29.97
N VAL A 134 10.36 -9.61 29.87
CA VAL A 134 11.53 -8.71 29.94
C VAL A 134 12.24 -8.85 31.28
N LYS A 135 11.50 -8.92 32.39
CA LYS A 135 12.10 -9.15 33.72
C LYS A 135 12.84 -10.48 33.76
N ASP A 136 12.17 -11.56 33.33
CA ASP A 136 12.75 -12.89 33.24
C ASP A 136 14.01 -12.93 32.35
N TRP A 137 14.00 -12.22 31.22
CA TRP A 137 15.16 -12.14 30.31
C TRP A 137 16.34 -11.39 30.91
N ILE A 138 16.09 -10.34 31.70
CA ILE A 138 17.14 -9.58 32.40
C ILE A 138 17.73 -10.38 33.56
N GLU A 139 16.89 -11.09 34.30
CA GLU A 139 17.30 -11.95 35.43
C GLU A 139 18.12 -13.14 34.95
N ASN A 140 17.71 -13.78 33.85
CA ASN A 140 18.39 -14.91 33.23
C ASN A 140 19.37 -14.49 32.11
N ALA A 141 19.78 -13.22 32.08
CA ALA A 141 20.75 -12.73 31.11
C ALA A 141 22.11 -13.38 31.35
N GLU A 142 22.80 -13.76 30.28
CA GLU A 142 24.16 -14.30 30.39
C GLU A 142 25.15 -13.19 30.75
N VAL A 143 26.13 -13.48 31.61
CA VAL A 143 27.10 -12.49 32.08
C VAL A 143 28.51 -12.86 31.63
N VAL A 144 29.18 -11.94 30.91
CA VAL A 144 30.59 -12.07 30.51
C VAL A 144 31.33 -10.81 30.94
N ASN A 145 32.38 -10.95 31.75
CA ASN A 145 33.19 -9.83 32.25
C ASN A 145 32.37 -8.68 32.88
N GLY A 146 31.30 -9.04 33.61
CA GLY A 146 30.39 -8.07 34.26
C GLY A 146 29.42 -7.36 33.31
N ILE A 147 29.35 -7.77 32.04
CA ILE A 147 28.43 -7.24 31.02
C ILE A 147 27.36 -8.31 30.74
N LYS A 148 26.09 -7.90 30.78
CA LYS A 148 24.95 -8.79 30.53
C LYS A 148 24.63 -8.89 29.04
N ILE A 149 24.16 -10.06 28.59
CA ILE A 149 23.79 -10.32 27.20
C ILE A 149 22.37 -10.89 27.17
N VAL A 150 21.51 -10.28 26.37
CA VAL A 150 20.15 -10.78 26.08
C VAL A 150 20.04 -11.02 24.58
N ALA A 151 20.19 -12.28 24.17
CA ALA A 151 19.97 -12.73 22.79
C ALA A 151 18.71 -13.60 22.73
N ARG A 152 17.62 -13.11 22.13
CA ARG A 152 16.31 -13.81 22.15
C ARG A 152 15.57 -13.72 20.82
N ARG A 153 14.92 -14.84 20.49
CA ARG A 153 13.88 -14.85 19.47
C ARG A 153 12.57 -14.35 20.07
N ILE A 154 11.96 -13.36 19.41
CA ILE A 154 10.62 -12.86 19.69
C ILE A 154 9.63 -13.66 18.84
N GLU A 155 8.36 -13.75 19.28
CA GLU A 155 7.32 -14.37 18.48
C GLU A 155 7.27 -13.80 17.06
N ASP A 156 6.84 -14.65 16.12
CA ASP A 156 6.70 -14.29 14.72
C ASP A 156 5.57 -13.24 14.55
N ASP A 157 5.70 -12.39 13.54
CA ASP A 157 4.75 -11.33 13.13
C ASP A 157 4.39 -10.29 14.22
N ILE A 158 5.25 -10.13 15.22
CA ILE A 158 5.20 -8.97 16.13
C ILE A 158 5.67 -7.71 15.39
N GLU A 159 4.95 -6.60 15.56
CA GLU A 159 5.26 -5.32 14.92
C GLU A 159 6.65 -4.81 15.33
N LYS A 160 7.41 -4.25 14.37
CA LYS A 160 8.78 -3.75 14.61
C LYS A 160 8.84 -2.73 15.74
N GLU A 161 7.85 -1.85 15.82
CA GLU A 161 7.73 -0.84 16.88
C GLU A 161 7.65 -1.48 18.27
N ILE A 162 6.90 -2.59 18.42
CA ILE A 162 6.82 -3.32 19.69
C ILE A 162 8.18 -3.94 20.01
N ILE A 163 8.86 -4.56 19.04
CA ILE A 163 10.20 -5.15 19.27
C ILE A 163 11.22 -4.07 19.69
N ARG A 164 11.12 -2.86 19.13
CA ARG A 164 11.94 -1.71 19.52
C ARG A 164 11.63 -1.28 20.96
N GLU A 165 10.35 -1.12 21.30
CA GLU A 165 9.91 -0.84 22.67
C GLU A 165 10.43 -1.89 23.66
N LEU A 166 10.42 -3.19 23.30
CA LEU A 166 11.00 -4.25 24.12
C LEU A 166 12.49 -4.10 24.31
N SER A 167 13.22 -3.79 23.24
CA SER A 167 14.65 -3.55 23.33
C SER A 167 14.98 -2.37 24.24
N ASP A 168 14.18 -1.31 24.19
CA ASP A 168 14.36 -0.14 25.06
C ASP A 168 14.09 -0.52 26.53
N MET A 169 13.00 -1.25 26.80
CA MET A 169 12.70 -1.76 28.14
C MET A 169 13.79 -2.67 28.71
N ILE A 170 14.40 -3.53 27.88
CA ILE A 170 15.53 -4.37 28.30
C ILE A 170 16.74 -3.49 28.60
N ARG A 171 17.08 -2.56 27.69
CA ARG A 171 18.24 -1.66 27.85
C ARG A 171 18.16 -0.85 29.14
N ASP A 172 16.98 -0.36 29.49
CA ASP A 172 16.78 0.46 30.70
C ASP A 172 16.91 -0.36 31.99
N GLY A 173 16.64 -1.66 31.96
CA GLY A 173 16.66 -2.55 33.14
C GLY A 173 17.90 -3.45 33.27
N ILE A 174 18.67 -3.62 32.20
CA ILE A 174 19.79 -4.59 32.16
C ILE A 174 21.07 -4.08 32.84
N GLY A 175 21.22 -2.76 33.01
CA GLY A 175 22.48 -2.15 33.46
C GLY A 175 23.47 -2.06 32.29
N LYS A 176 24.68 -2.64 32.42
CA LYS A 176 25.66 -2.72 31.32
C LYS A 176 25.40 -3.97 30.47
N GLY A 177 25.07 -3.80 29.19
CA GLY A 177 24.73 -4.97 28.39
C GLY A 177 24.50 -4.78 26.90
N VAL A 178 24.42 -5.92 26.21
CA VAL A 178 24.12 -6.04 24.78
C VAL A 178 22.82 -6.81 24.60
N ILE A 179 21.97 -6.31 23.72
CA ILE A 179 20.67 -6.89 23.38
C ILE A 179 20.68 -7.23 21.90
N LEU A 180 20.29 -8.46 21.56
CA LEU A 180 20.11 -8.95 20.20
C LEU A 180 18.75 -9.65 20.11
N LEU A 181 17.80 -9.04 19.40
CA LEU A 181 16.46 -9.58 19.20
C LEU A 181 16.26 -9.95 17.74
N GLY A 182 15.47 -11.00 17.50
CA GLY A 182 15.08 -11.40 16.16
C GLY A 182 13.68 -11.97 16.08
N SER A 183 12.98 -11.73 14.98
CA SER A 183 11.62 -12.23 14.73
C SER A 183 11.44 -12.51 13.23
N ARG A 184 10.58 -13.48 12.89
CA ARG A 184 10.11 -13.66 11.51
C ARG A 184 8.94 -12.73 11.25
N GLN A 185 8.98 -11.97 10.17
CA GLN A 185 7.91 -11.05 9.76
C GLN A 185 7.55 -11.30 8.30
N LYS A 186 6.33 -11.76 8.04
CA LYS A 186 5.78 -11.95 6.69
C LYS A 186 6.74 -12.68 5.74
N GLY A 187 7.36 -13.77 6.22
CA GLY A 187 8.31 -14.58 5.45
C GLY A 187 9.72 -13.98 5.31
N ARG A 188 10.04 -12.93 6.05
CA ARG A 188 11.39 -12.34 6.16
C ARG A 188 11.87 -12.35 7.60
N VAL A 189 13.16 -12.07 7.81
CA VAL A 189 13.74 -11.86 9.13
C VAL A 189 13.80 -10.38 9.45
N TYR A 190 13.48 -10.03 10.69
CA TYR A 190 13.79 -8.76 11.30
C TYR A 190 14.74 -8.98 12.48
N LEU A 191 15.82 -8.20 12.53
CA LEU A 191 16.82 -8.24 13.60
C LEU A 191 16.98 -6.83 14.18
N LEU A 192 17.23 -6.77 15.48
CA LEU A 192 17.51 -5.55 16.21
C LEU A 192 18.66 -5.80 17.18
N ALA A 193 19.65 -4.91 17.20
CA ALA A 193 20.67 -4.87 18.24
C ALA A 193 20.65 -3.54 18.98
N SER A 194 20.82 -3.60 20.29
CA SER A 194 20.91 -2.42 21.16
C SER A 194 22.02 -2.64 22.18
N VAL A 195 22.83 -1.63 22.42
CA VAL A 195 24.02 -1.68 23.27
C VAL A 195 23.98 -0.52 24.24
N THR A 196 24.22 -0.77 25.52
CA THR A 196 24.22 0.30 26.52
C THR A 196 25.42 1.24 26.31
N PRO A 197 25.28 2.56 26.54
CA PRO A 197 26.29 3.54 26.16
C PRO A 197 27.72 3.22 26.63
N GLU A 198 27.86 2.65 27.83
CA GLU A 198 29.13 2.38 28.51
C GLU A 198 30.01 1.33 27.83
N ILE A 199 29.45 0.54 26.92
CA ILE A 199 30.18 -0.54 26.23
C ILE A 199 30.17 -0.37 24.71
N THR A 200 29.66 0.75 24.19
CA THR A 200 29.58 1.03 22.75
C THR A 200 30.94 1.09 22.07
N GLU A 201 32.00 1.44 22.80
CA GLU A 201 33.39 1.40 22.31
C GLU A 201 33.91 -0.03 22.12
N LYS A 202 33.41 -1.00 22.91
CA LYS A 202 33.76 -2.42 22.79
C LYS A 202 32.89 -3.12 21.76
N ILE A 203 31.60 -2.81 21.73
CA ILE A 203 30.61 -3.42 20.85
C ILE A 203 29.80 -2.34 20.14
N HIS A 204 29.95 -2.28 18.81
CA HIS A 204 29.14 -1.42 17.96
C HIS A 204 27.92 -2.19 17.42
N ALA A 205 26.71 -1.76 17.78
CA ALA A 205 25.45 -2.40 17.39
C ALA A 205 25.32 -2.57 15.87
N GLY A 206 25.59 -1.51 15.09
CA GLY A 206 25.57 -1.55 13.63
C GLY A 206 26.49 -2.62 13.01
N SER A 207 27.75 -2.70 13.47
CA SER A 207 28.72 -3.69 12.99
C SER A 207 28.33 -5.12 13.37
N LEU A 208 27.89 -5.33 14.62
CA LEU A 208 27.38 -6.62 15.09
C LEU A 208 26.23 -7.10 14.20
N LEU A 209 25.22 -6.26 14.00
CA LEU A 209 24.03 -6.63 13.25
C LEU A 209 24.32 -6.87 11.77
N LYS A 210 25.30 -6.16 11.19
CA LYS A 210 25.74 -6.38 9.81
C LYS A 210 26.37 -7.77 9.62
N GLU A 211 27.10 -8.27 10.61
CA GLU A 211 27.64 -9.64 10.59
C GLU A 211 26.52 -10.68 10.71
N VAL A 212 25.60 -10.49 11.67
CA VAL A 212 24.46 -11.40 11.91
C VAL A 212 23.49 -11.43 10.72
N ALA A 213 23.19 -10.27 10.13
CA ALA A 213 22.25 -10.16 9.02
C ALA A 213 22.71 -10.92 7.76
N LYS A 214 24.02 -11.07 7.53
CA LYS A 214 24.55 -11.85 6.40
C LYS A 214 24.10 -13.31 6.45
N ILE A 215 24.00 -13.88 7.65
CA ILE A 215 23.59 -15.28 7.86
C ILE A 215 22.17 -15.49 7.31
N VAL A 216 21.26 -14.55 7.56
CA VAL A 216 19.88 -14.58 7.09
C VAL A 216 19.71 -14.03 5.66
N GLY A 217 20.79 -13.95 4.87
CA GLY A 217 20.76 -13.44 3.49
C GLY A 217 20.38 -11.96 3.42
N GLY A 218 20.73 -11.21 4.45
CA GLY A 218 20.26 -9.87 4.71
C GLY A 218 21.34 -8.81 4.77
N GLY A 219 20.88 -7.60 5.07
CA GLY A 219 21.72 -6.42 5.27
C GLY A 219 21.06 -5.46 6.25
N GLY A 220 21.88 -4.63 6.85
CA GLY A 220 21.42 -3.63 7.81
C GLY A 220 22.54 -2.73 8.27
N GLY A 221 22.18 -1.79 9.14
CA GLY A 221 23.09 -0.79 9.67
C GLY A 221 22.42 -0.01 10.79
N GLY A 222 23.24 0.77 11.49
CA GLY A 222 22.78 1.55 12.61
C GLY A 222 23.92 2.29 13.26
N ARG A 223 23.60 2.95 14.36
CA ARG A 223 24.54 3.65 15.21
C ARG A 223 25.29 2.66 16.12
N ALA A 224 26.17 3.19 16.96
CA ALA A 224 26.93 2.39 17.91
C ALA A 224 26.05 1.77 19.00
N ASP A 225 25.02 2.50 19.44
CA ASP A 225 24.07 2.14 20.48
C ASP A 225 22.88 1.32 19.98
N PHE A 226 22.53 1.43 18.69
CA PHE A 226 21.32 0.84 18.16
C PHE A 226 21.41 0.53 16.66
N ALA A 227 20.90 -0.62 16.24
CA ALA A 227 20.83 -1.00 14.84
C ALA A 227 19.64 -1.91 14.52
N GLU A 228 19.20 -1.84 13.27
CA GLU A 228 18.16 -2.70 12.72
C GLU A 228 18.60 -3.29 11.38
N ALA A 229 18.17 -4.52 11.12
CA ALA A 229 18.48 -5.24 9.90
C ALA A 229 17.33 -6.14 9.48
N GLY A 230 17.35 -6.54 8.22
CA GLY A 230 16.41 -7.51 7.67
C GLY A 230 17.11 -8.58 6.84
N GLY A 231 16.48 -9.74 6.72
CA GLY A 231 16.98 -10.88 5.93
C GLY A 231 15.89 -11.60 5.16
N SER A 232 16.25 -12.28 4.08
CA SER A 232 15.33 -13.03 3.24
C SER A 232 15.20 -14.52 3.61
N LYS A 233 16.01 -15.00 4.57
CA LYS A 233 16.09 -16.43 4.96
C LYS A 233 15.57 -16.66 6.40
N PRO A 234 14.23 -16.73 6.61
CA PRO A 234 13.62 -16.92 7.93
C PRO A 234 14.01 -18.23 8.63
N GLU A 235 14.34 -19.26 7.86
CA GLU A 235 14.81 -20.55 8.35
C GLU A 235 16.15 -20.47 9.09
N LEU A 236 16.97 -19.45 8.80
CA LEU A 236 18.29 -19.25 9.42
C LEU A 236 18.27 -18.32 10.64
N LEU A 237 17.10 -17.87 11.10
CA LEU A 237 16.98 -16.94 12.23
C LEU A 237 17.62 -17.48 13.51
N ASP A 238 17.32 -18.73 13.89
CA ASP A 238 17.81 -19.30 15.14
C ASP A 238 19.34 -19.42 15.12
N LEU A 239 19.90 -19.87 13.99
CA LEU A 239 21.34 -19.91 13.75
C LEU A 239 21.99 -18.51 13.82
N ALA A 240 21.33 -17.49 13.28
CA ALA A 240 21.84 -16.13 13.29
C ALA A 240 21.89 -15.55 14.71
N LEU A 241 20.88 -15.82 15.54
CA LEU A 241 20.88 -15.40 16.95
C LEU A 241 21.95 -16.13 17.77
N GLU A 242 22.15 -17.42 17.54
CA GLU A 242 23.21 -18.21 18.18
C GLU A 242 24.61 -17.68 17.81
N LYS A 243 24.87 -17.47 16.52
CA LYS A 243 26.15 -16.90 16.05
C LYS A 243 26.35 -15.46 16.52
N GLY A 244 25.28 -14.67 16.58
CA GLY A 244 25.33 -13.33 17.16
C GLY A 244 25.71 -13.34 18.63
N LEU A 245 25.15 -14.27 19.42
CA LEU A 245 25.51 -14.47 20.82
C LEU A 245 26.99 -14.86 20.98
N GLU A 246 27.49 -15.81 20.19
CA GLU A 246 28.92 -16.18 20.19
C GLU A 246 29.83 -14.99 19.86
N LEU A 247 29.50 -14.19 18.82
CA LEU A 247 30.26 -13.01 18.43
C LEU A 247 30.32 -11.97 19.56
N ILE A 248 29.21 -11.78 20.29
CA ILE A 248 29.18 -10.88 21.45
C ILE A 248 30.14 -11.39 22.53
N LYS A 249 30.10 -12.70 22.85
CA LYS A 249 30.99 -13.29 23.87
C LYS A 249 32.46 -13.09 23.52
N VAL A 250 32.85 -13.38 22.27
CA VAL A 250 34.23 -13.22 21.81
C VAL A 250 34.70 -11.77 21.89
N LYS A 251 33.83 -10.80 21.57
CA LYS A 251 34.18 -9.36 21.66
C LYS A 251 34.23 -8.85 23.11
N LEU A 252 33.63 -9.56 24.06
CA LEU A 252 33.62 -9.19 25.48
C LEU A 252 34.71 -9.86 26.32
N GLN A 253 35.31 -10.95 25.83
CA GLN A 253 36.48 -11.60 26.43
C GLN A 253 37.72 -10.72 26.34
#